data_AF-A0A7W1U4E6-F1
#
_entry.id   AF-A0A7W1U4E6-F1
#
_cell.length_a   1.000
_cell.length_b   1.000
_cell.length_c   1.000
_cell.angle_alpha   90.00
_cell.angle_beta   90.00
_cell.angle_gamma   90.00
#
_symmetry.space_group_name_H-M   'P 1'
#
loop_
_entity.id
_entity.type
_entity.pdbx_description
1 polymer ?
#
loop_
_entity_poly.entity_id
_entity_poly.type
_entity_poly.pdbx_seq_one_letter_code
_entity_poly.pdbx_strand_id
1 'polypeptide(L)'
;MKISGRLLSVSCFTFLQLASLFTPKIADAGSATWSVNPPSSDWNTAANWTPATIPNGLSDVATFNNSSKTTIAVSETTEVSAMIFNPGASSYTILPGPTEDRVFTLSGAGITNNSGVTQNITLPFMPGAGTVLFTNSASAGNAVVVTNLGGYVTNGVVLGGNTSFLNTSTAGSAR
;
A
#
# COMPACT_ATOMS: atom_id res chain seq x y z
N MET A 1 -57.16 -16.30 -51.69
CA MET A 1 -57.09 -16.72 -50.27
C MET A 1 -56.26 -18.00 -50.14
N LYS A 2 -54.94 -17.87 -49.90
CA LYS A 2 -54.09 -18.74 -49.06
C LYS A 2 -52.66 -18.21 -49.14
N ILE A 3 -52.10 -17.97 -47.96
CA ILE A 3 -50.96 -17.12 -47.64
C ILE A 3 -49.66 -17.95 -47.72
N SER A 4 -48.60 -17.35 -48.27
CA SER A 4 -47.26 -17.94 -48.39
C SER A 4 -46.61 -18.13 -47.00
N GLY A 5 -46.10 -19.32 -46.71
CA GLY A 5 -45.20 -19.57 -45.58
C GLY A 5 -43.82 -18.97 -45.86
N ARG A 6 -43.46 -17.89 -45.16
CA ARG A 6 -42.09 -17.38 -45.11
C ARG A 6 -41.32 -18.16 -44.05
N LEU A 7 -40.22 -18.78 -44.46
CA LEU A 7 -39.19 -19.33 -43.58
C LEU A 7 -38.63 -18.19 -42.71
N LEU A 8 -38.89 -18.25 -41.41
CA LEU A 8 -38.21 -17.40 -40.43
C LEU A 8 -36.77 -17.92 -40.29
N SER A 9 -35.84 -17.24 -40.95
CA SER A 9 -34.42 -17.32 -40.64
C SER A 9 -34.22 -16.75 -39.23
N VAL A 10 -33.98 -17.61 -38.25
CA VAL A 10 -33.51 -17.19 -36.93
C VAL A 10 -32.02 -16.86 -37.08
N SER A 11 -31.72 -15.59 -37.29
CA SER A 11 -30.35 -15.10 -37.24
C SER A 11 -29.91 -15.11 -35.78
N CYS A 12 -29.07 -16.08 -35.42
CA CYS A 12 -28.45 -16.19 -34.11
C CYS A 12 -27.42 -15.06 -33.97
N PHE A 13 -27.77 -14.00 -33.25
CA PHE A 13 -26.80 -12.96 -32.85
C PHE A 13 -25.83 -13.59 -31.85
N THR A 14 -24.63 -13.95 -32.31
CA THR A 14 -23.53 -14.29 -31.42
C THR A 14 -23.00 -13.02 -30.78
N PHE A 15 -23.41 -12.75 -29.54
CA PHE A 15 -22.72 -11.78 -28.69
C PHE A 15 -21.35 -12.38 -28.36
N LEU A 16 -20.31 -11.99 -29.10
CA LEU A 16 -18.93 -12.26 -28.74
C LEU A 16 -18.62 -11.38 -27.51
N GLN A 17 -18.93 -11.88 -26.31
CA GLN A 17 -18.39 -11.30 -25.09
C GLN A 17 -16.87 -11.44 -25.17
N LEU A 18 -16.20 -10.32 -25.42
CA LEU A 18 -14.77 -10.20 -25.20
C LEU A 18 -14.56 -10.34 -23.69
N ALA A 19 -14.43 -11.58 -23.21
CA ALA A 19 -13.95 -11.85 -21.88
C ALA A 19 -12.52 -11.29 -21.84
N SER A 20 -12.38 -10.07 -21.30
CA SER A 20 -11.08 -9.53 -20.93
C SER A 20 -10.50 -10.52 -19.94
N LEU A 21 -9.60 -11.37 -20.43
CA LEU A 21 -8.78 -12.23 -19.60
C LEU A 21 -7.92 -11.29 -18.76
N PHE A 22 -8.41 -10.92 -17.57
CA PHE A 22 -7.58 -10.41 -16.50
C PHE A 22 -6.69 -11.57 -16.09
N THR A 23 -5.57 -11.74 -16.79
CA THR A 23 -4.46 -12.50 -16.23
C THR A 23 -3.94 -11.65 -15.07
N PRO A 24 -4.00 -12.12 -13.80
CA PRO A 24 -3.27 -11.44 -12.75
C PRO A 24 -1.80 -11.46 -13.15
N LYS A 25 -1.29 -10.30 -13.60
CA LYS A 25 0.14 -10.11 -13.73
C LYS A 25 0.68 -10.18 -12.30
N ILE A 26 1.45 -11.21 -12.01
CA ILE A 26 2.33 -11.19 -10.84
C ILE A 26 3.22 -9.98 -11.06
N ALA A 27 3.04 -8.96 -10.23
CA ALA A 27 3.87 -7.78 -10.29
C ALA A 27 5.19 -8.09 -9.61
N ASP A 28 6.27 -7.66 -10.24
CA ASP A 28 7.60 -7.78 -9.65
C ASP A 28 7.77 -6.75 -8.53
N ALA A 29 8.57 -7.11 -7.54
CA ALA A 29 9.04 -6.16 -6.55
C ALA A 29 9.94 -5.14 -7.26
N GLY A 30 9.76 -3.87 -6.95
CA GLY A 30 10.58 -2.83 -7.55
C GLY A 30 10.18 -1.44 -7.09
N SER A 31 11.19 -0.58 -6.98
CA SER A 31 11.04 0.85 -6.70
C SER A 31 10.04 1.52 -7.66
N ALA A 32 9.11 2.28 -7.10
CA ALA A 32 8.06 2.93 -7.87
C ALA A 32 7.49 4.17 -7.18
N THR A 33 6.72 4.94 -7.93
CA THR A 33 6.01 6.14 -7.47
C THR A 33 4.52 5.88 -7.34
N TRP A 34 3.91 6.24 -6.20
CA TRP A 34 2.46 6.15 -6.03
C TRP A 34 1.76 7.06 -7.04
N SER A 35 0.83 6.49 -7.82
CA SER A 35 0.22 7.19 -8.94
C SER A 35 -0.63 8.39 -8.50
N VAL A 36 -0.71 9.40 -9.37
CA VAL A 36 -1.53 10.60 -9.14
C VAL A 36 -3.02 10.25 -9.01
N ASN A 37 -3.49 9.26 -9.77
CA ASN A 37 -4.86 8.75 -9.72
C ASN A 37 -4.86 7.22 -9.71
N PRO A 38 -4.49 6.58 -8.60
CA PRO A 38 -4.41 5.14 -8.54
C PRO A 38 -5.83 4.53 -8.56
N PRO A 39 -6.02 3.36 -9.20
CA PRO A 39 -7.32 2.68 -9.20
C PRO A 39 -7.86 2.32 -7.82
N SER A 40 -6.99 2.00 -6.86
CA SER A 40 -7.35 1.65 -5.48
C SER A 40 -6.41 2.28 -4.45
N SER A 41 -6.63 2.00 -3.17
CA SER A 41 -5.82 2.51 -2.04
C SER A 41 -4.87 1.45 -1.47
N ASP A 42 -4.59 0.39 -2.23
CA ASP A 42 -3.79 -0.74 -1.75
C ASP A 42 -2.32 -0.64 -2.21
N TRP A 43 -1.39 -0.64 -1.27
CA TRP A 43 0.05 -0.65 -1.54
C TRP A 43 0.45 -1.85 -2.39
N ASN A 44 -0.13 -3.03 -2.14
CA ASN A 44 0.29 -4.27 -2.79
C ASN A 44 -0.40 -4.49 -4.15
N THR A 45 -1.05 -3.45 -4.70
CA THR A 45 -1.63 -3.46 -6.04
C THR A 45 -0.74 -2.68 -7.01
N ALA A 46 -0.05 -3.38 -7.90
CA ALA A 46 0.91 -2.77 -8.85
C ALA A 46 0.33 -1.69 -9.76
N ALA A 47 -0.96 -1.77 -10.09
CA ALA A 47 -1.64 -0.75 -10.90
C ALA A 47 -1.75 0.62 -10.20
N ASN A 48 -1.46 0.69 -8.89
CA ASN A 48 -1.42 1.94 -8.14
C ASN A 48 -0.04 2.61 -8.16
N TRP A 49 0.95 1.98 -8.79
CA TRP A 49 2.34 2.44 -8.85
C TRP A 49 2.77 2.74 -10.29
N THR A 50 3.78 3.60 -10.44
CA THR A 50 4.41 3.92 -11.72
C THR A 50 5.94 3.88 -11.58
N PRO A 51 6.66 3.00 -12.31
CA PRO A 51 6.13 1.92 -13.15
C PRO A 51 5.26 0.93 -12.34
N ALA A 52 4.50 0.07 -13.02
CA ALA A 52 3.59 -0.88 -12.37
C ALA A 52 4.34 -2.07 -11.73
N THR A 53 5.24 -1.75 -10.79
CA THR A 53 5.94 -2.63 -9.85
C THR A 53 5.47 -2.30 -8.44
N ILE A 54 5.72 -3.19 -7.48
CA ILE A 54 5.33 -2.96 -6.08
C ILE A 54 6.62 -2.73 -5.29
N PRO A 55 6.82 -1.59 -4.61
CA PRO A 55 7.94 -1.44 -3.68
C PRO A 55 7.78 -2.46 -2.53
N ASN A 56 8.55 -3.54 -2.59
CA ASN A 56 8.50 -4.66 -1.64
C ASN A 56 9.81 -5.46 -1.65
N GLY A 57 10.93 -4.79 -1.40
CA GLY A 57 12.26 -5.39 -1.41
C GLY A 57 13.29 -4.55 -0.66
N LEU A 58 14.38 -5.20 -0.25
CA LEU A 58 15.48 -4.62 0.54
C LEU A 58 16.12 -3.37 -0.08
N SER A 59 16.07 -3.23 -1.40
CA SER A 59 16.59 -2.08 -2.14
C SER A 59 15.50 -1.14 -2.66
N ASP A 60 14.22 -1.44 -2.42
CA ASP A 60 13.13 -0.73 -3.05
C ASP A 60 12.83 0.60 -2.38
N VAL A 61 12.52 1.59 -3.22
CA VAL A 61 12.14 2.94 -2.81
C VAL A 61 10.71 3.20 -3.25
N ALA A 62 9.85 3.49 -2.27
CA ALA A 62 8.50 3.99 -2.50
C ALA A 62 8.52 5.52 -2.54
N THR A 63 8.11 6.11 -3.66
CA THR A 63 8.12 7.56 -3.86
C THR A 63 6.70 8.12 -3.89
N PHE A 64 6.50 9.26 -3.23
CA PHE A 64 5.20 9.91 -3.09
C PHE A 64 5.25 11.36 -3.60
N ASN A 65 4.29 11.70 -4.45
CA ASN A 65 4.04 13.04 -4.99
C ASN A 65 2.62 13.48 -4.62
N ASN A 66 1.98 14.34 -5.42
CA ASN A 66 0.54 14.59 -5.30
C ASN A 66 -0.27 13.37 -5.77
N SER A 67 -1.32 12.99 -5.04
CA SER A 67 -2.25 11.92 -5.42
C SER A 67 -3.67 12.21 -4.94
N SER A 68 -4.66 11.72 -5.70
CA SER A 68 -6.07 11.73 -5.31
C SER A 68 -6.42 10.66 -4.27
N LYS A 69 -5.50 9.72 -3.97
CA LYS A 69 -5.65 8.74 -2.88
C LYS A 69 -4.44 8.80 -1.97
N THR A 70 -4.64 9.36 -0.78
CA THR A 70 -3.55 9.63 0.18
C THR A 70 -3.62 8.73 1.41
N THR A 71 -4.73 8.03 1.63
CA THR A 71 -4.83 6.95 2.61
C THR A 71 -4.53 5.64 1.90
N ILE A 72 -3.44 4.97 2.31
CA ILE A 72 -2.90 3.78 1.65
C ILE A 72 -2.87 2.63 2.66
N ALA A 73 -3.55 1.54 2.35
CA ALA A 73 -3.49 0.30 3.12
C ALA A 73 -2.34 -0.57 2.61
N VAL A 74 -1.54 -1.12 3.52
CA VAL A 74 -0.57 -2.16 3.20
C VAL A 74 -1.24 -3.50 3.49
N SER A 75 -1.50 -4.27 2.44
CA SER A 75 -2.29 -5.50 2.49
C SER A 75 -1.46 -6.77 2.47
N GLU A 76 -0.13 -6.68 2.50
CA GLU A 76 0.79 -7.82 2.66
C GLU A 76 2.02 -7.41 3.48
N THR A 77 2.76 -8.39 4.02
CA THR A 77 4.09 -8.13 4.62
C THR A 77 4.96 -7.46 3.57
N THR A 78 5.45 -6.27 3.90
CA THR A 78 6.10 -5.39 2.94
C THR A 78 7.40 -4.86 3.52
N GLU A 79 8.46 -4.89 2.73
CA GLU A 79 9.75 -4.30 3.09
C GLU A 79 10.17 -3.25 2.05
N VAL A 80 10.70 -2.13 2.51
CA VAL A 80 11.32 -1.12 1.64
C VAL A 80 12.63 -0.61 2.24
N SER A 81 13.56 -0.23 1.37
CA SER A 81 14.74 0.53 1.78
C SER A 81 14.33 1.92 2.25
N ALA A 82 13.46 2.58 1.49
CA ALA A 82 13.09 3.96 1.78
C ALA A 82 11.66 4.33 1.35
N MET A 83 11.09 5.28 2.08
CA MET A 83 9.94 6.08 1.64
C MET A 83 10.36 7.53 1.44
N ILE A 84 10.11 8.07 0.24
CA ILE A 84 10.48 9.44 -0.12
C ILE A 84 9.22 10.23 -0.46
N PHE A 85 8.91 11.25 0.35
CA PHE A 85 7.87 12.23 0.05
C PHE A 85 8.51 13.47 -0.55
N ASN A 86 8.30 13.68 -1.85
CA ASN A 86 8.90 14.78 -2.59
C ASN A 86 8.30 16.14 -2.19
N PRO A 87 8.98 17.26 -2.49
CA PRO A 87 8.43 18.60 -2.30
C PRO A 87 7.02 18.75 -2.92
N GLY A 88 6.07 19.23 -2.12
CA GLY A 88 4.68 19.39 -2.53
C GLY A 88 3.86 18.08 -2.63
N ALA A 89 4.38 16.95 -2.13
CA ALA A 89 3.59 15.74 -1.99
C ALA A 89 2.39 15.95 -1.04
N SER A 90 1.32 15.20 -1.27
CA SER A 90 0.14 15.24 -0.41
C SER A 90 0.47 14.80 1.04
N SER A 91 -0.42 15.11 1.98
CA SER A 91 -0.39 14.52 3.32
C SER A 91 -0.91 13.08 3.25
N TYR A 92 -0.01 12.11 3.26
CA TYR A 92 -0.34 10.69 3.25
C TYR A 92 -0.60 10.15 4.65
N THR A 93 -1.45 9.13 4.70
CA THR A 93 -1.63 8.23 5.84
C THR A 93 -1.41 6.81 5.36
N ILE A 94 -0.30 6.21 5.80
CA ILE A 94 0.00 4.80 5.55
C ILE A 94 -0.62 3.99 6.67
N LEU A 95 -1.34 2.93 6.31
CA LEU A 95 -2.04 2.02 7.22
C LEU A 95 -1.44 0.61 7.07
N PRO A 96 -0.34 0.29 7.78
CA PRO A 96 0.25 -1.03 7.73
C PRO A 96 -0.62 -2.10 8.38
N GLY A 97 -1.47 -2.76 7.59
CA GLY A 97 -2.34 -3.86 8.01
C GLY A 97 -3.37 -3.50 9.10
N PRO A 98 -4.48 -4.26 9.11
CA PRO A 98 -5.14 -4.58 10.37
C PRO A 98 -5.21 -6.09 10.64
N THR A 99 -4.41 -6.91 9.95
CA THR A 99 -4.48 -8.37 10.07
C THR A 99 -3.24 -8.92 10.77
N GLU A 100 -3.45 -9.91 11.62
CA GLU A 100 -2.45 -10.62 12.42
C GLU A 100 -1.14 -10.89 11.65
N ASP A 101 -0.01 -10.69 12.35
CA ASP A 101 1.37 -11.03 11.95
C ASP A 101 1.97 -10.27 10.75
N ARG A 102 1.36 -9.16 10.30
CA ARG A 102 1.96 -8.33 9.26
C ARG A 102 2.99 -7.35 9.79
N VAL A 103 4.15 -7.36 9.13
CA VAL A 103 5.25 -6.42 9.41
C VAL A 103 5.45 -5.54 8.19
N PHE A 104 5.50 -4.23 8.43
CA PHE A 104 5.97 -3.24 7.46
C PHE A 104 7.36 -2.78 7.86
N THR A 105 8.35 -3.19 7.09
CA THR A 105 9.76 -3.03 7.42
C THR A 105 10.39 -1.91 6.59
N LEU A 106 11.12 -1.03 7.28
CA LEU A 106 12.08 -0.10 6.69
C LEU A 106 13.48 -0.54 7.09
N SER A 107 14.25 -1.06 6.13
CA SER A 107 15.56 -1.68 6.39
C SER A 107 16.75 -0.94 5.78
N GLY A 108 16.50 0.12 5.01
CA GLY A 108 17.53 0.94 4.39
C GLY A 108 17.64 2.33 5.03
N ALA A 109 17.37 3.37 4.23
CA ALA A 109 17.44 4.76 4.70
C ALA A 109 16.27 5.14 5.62
N GLY A 110 15.11 4.47 5.51
CA GLY A 110 13.91 4.85 6.25
C GLY A 110 13.09 5.93 5.53
N ILE A 111 12.65 6.95 6.25
CA ILE A 111 11.69 7.94 5.74
C ILE A 111 12.38 9.29 5.52
N THR A 112 12.23 9.81 4.30
CA THR A 112 12.61 11.17 3.95
C THR A 112 11.36 11.97 3.59
N ASN A 113 10.98 12.93 4.43
CA ASN A 113 9.85 13.81 4.18
C ASN A 113 10.30 15.22 3.76
N ASN A 114 10.29 15.48 2.46
CA ASN A 114 10.58 16.80 1.88
C ASN A 114 9.31 17.55 1.48
N SER A 115 8.12 17.03 1.81
CA SER A 115 6.85 17.53 1.28
C SER A 115 6.41 18.90 1.81
N GLY A 116 6.92 19.30 2.97
CA GLY A 116 6.45 20.49 3.70
C GLY A 116 5.18 20.26 4.52
N VAL A 117 4.61 19.04 4.52
CA VAL A 117 3.46 18.65 5.33
C VAL A 117 3.75 17.38 6.14
N THR A 118 3.02 17.18 7.23
CA THR A 118 3.16 15.99 8.09
C THR A 118 2.70 14.73 7.36
N GLN A 119 3.50 13.67 7.43
CA GLN A 119 3.12 12.34 6.94
C GLN A 119 2.75 11.45 8.13
N ASN A 120 1.80 10.55 7.93
CA ASN A 120 1.26 9.74 9.02
C ASN A 120 1.47 8.26 8.72
N ILE A 121 1.90 7.51 9.74
CA ILE A 121 1.84 6.06 9.77
C ILE A 121 0.90 5.71 10.92
N THR A 122 -0.21 5.04 10.63
CA THR A 122 -1.21 4.70 11.65
C THR A 122 -1.45 3.20 11.65
N LEU A 123 -1.12 2.57 12.76
CA LEU A 123 -1.43 1.18 13.04
C LEU A 123 -2.80 1.11 13.72
N PRO A 124 -3.85 0.57 13.05
CA PRO A 124 -5.23 0.67 13.50
C PRO A 124 -5.55 -0.23 14.70
N PHE A 125 -6.60 0.14 15.45
CA PHE A 125 -7.15 -0.64 16.58
C PHE A 125 -7.89 -1.89 16.06
N MET A 126 -7.18 -3.01 15.92
CA MET A 126 -7.74 -4.29 15.43
C MET A 126 -7.04 -5.46 16.12
N PRO A 127 -7.69 -6.64 16.28
CA PRO A 127 -6.99 -7.87 16.68
C PRO A 127 -5.85 -8.13 15.68
N GLY A 128 -4.62 -8.29 16.18
CA GLY A 128 -3.46 -8.45 15.31
C GLY A 128 -2.95 -7.17 14.66
N ALA A 129 -3.06 -6.04 15.35
CA ALA A 129 -2.53 -4.76 14.87
C ALA A 129 -1.09 -4.91 14.36
N GLY A 130 -0.83 -4.34 13.17
CA GLY A 130 0.43 -4.52 12.46
C GLY A 130 1.65 -4.02 13.23
N THR A 131 2.83 -4.45 12.77
CA THR A 131 4.10 -3.95 13.26
C THR A 131 4.75 -3.06 12.20
N VAL A 132 5.26 -1.90 12.62
CA VAL A 132 6.20 -1.10 11.84
C VAL A 132 7.59 -1.32 12.41
N LEU A 133 8.50 -1.82 11.58
CA LEU A 133 9.85 -2.15 11.99
C LEU A 133 10.85 -1.26 11.24
N PHE A 134 11.62 -0.48 11.98
CA PHE A 134 12.83 0.15 11.48
C PHE A 134 14.03 -0.71 11.89
N THR A 135 14.88 -1.07 10.93
CA THR A 135 16.06 -1.90 11.18
C THR A 135 17.29 -1.36 10.44
N ASN A 136 18.44 -2.00 10.69
CA ASN A 136 19.74 -1.55 10.24
C ASN A 136 20.01 -0.11 10.69
N SER A 137 20.04 0.84 9.75
CA SER A 137 20.27 2.27 9.99
C SER A 137 19.06 3.14 9.64
N ALA A 138 17.86 2.55 9.48
CA ALA A 138 16.68 3.29 9.03
C ALA A 138 16.24 4.35 10.04
N SER A 139 15.77 5.50 9.55
CA SER A 139 15.20 6.56 10.38
C SER A 139 13.71 6.76 10.10
N ALA A 140 12.90 7.00 11.13
CA ALA A 140 11.51 7.47 10.94
C ALA A 140 11.43 8.93 10.43
N GLY A 141 12.57 9.63 10.37
CA GLY A 141 12.68 10.92 9.70
C GLY A 141 12.14 12.10 10.52
N ASN A 142 11.80 13.18 9.83
CA ASN A 142 11.24 14.42 10.38
C ASN A 142 9.83 14.65 9.85
N ALA A 143 8.98 15.35 10.61
CA ALA A 143 7.59 15.64 10.25
C ALA A 143 6.81 14.37 9.86
N VAL A 144 7.07 13.29 10.57
CA VAL A 144 6.34 12.02 10.50
C VAL A 144 5.69 11.79 11.86
N VAL A 145 4.43 11.36 11.85
CA VAL A 145 3.71 10.94 13.05
C VAL A 145 3.45 9.44 12.94
N VAL A 146 3.88 8.68 13.94
CA VAL A 146 3.64 7.23 14.03
C VAL A 146 2.65 6.97 15.15
N THR A 147 1.41 6.66 14.78
CA THR A 147 0.33 6.39 15.73
C THR A 147 0.14 4.89 15.88
N ASN A 148 0.52 4.38 17.05
CA ASN A 148 0.19 3.03 17.51
C ASN A 148 -1.15 3.09 18.25
N LEU A 149 -2.26 2.74 17.59
CA LEU A 149 -3.51 2.58 18.33
C LEU A 149 -3.40 1.36 19.26
N GLY A 150 -4.06 1.45 20.41
CA GLY A 150 -4.09 0.38 21.39
C GLY A 150 -4.69 -0.92 20.83
N GLY A 151 -4.74 -1.94 21.68
CA GLY A 151 -5.20 -3.27 21.28
C GLY A 151 -6.18 -3.90 22.24
N TYR A 152 -6.71 -5.05 21.83
CA TYR A 152 -7.39 -5.96 22.74
C TYR A 152 -6.36 -6.67 23.63
N VAL A 153 -6.72 -6.88 24.89
CA VAL A 153 -5.97 -7.78 25.78
C VAL A 153 -6.71 -9.11 25.82
N THR A 154 -6.09 -10.17 25.33
CA THR A 154 -6.62 -11.54 25.41
C THR A 154 -5.56 -12.45 26.03
N ASN A 155 -5.93 -13.20 27.07
CA ASN A 155 -5.01 -14.08 27.80
C ASN A 155 -3.68 -13.41 28.23
N GLY A 156 -3.71 -12.11 28.56
CA GLY A 156 -2.52 -11.34 28.95
C GLY A 156 -1.64 -10.85 27.79
N VAL A 157 -2.01 -11.12 26.53
CA VAL A 157 -1.33 -10.63 25.33
C VAL A 157 -1.98 -9.32 24.88
N VAL A 158 -1.17 -8.27 24.72
CA VAL A 158 -1.61 -6.98 24.16
C VAL A 158 -1.47 -7.03 22.64
N LEU A 159 -2.59 -6.91 21.93
CA LEU A 159 -2.64 -6.94 20.46
C LEU A 159 -2.82 -5.51 19.90
N GLY A 160 -1.91 -4.61 20.26
CA GLY A 160 -1.91 -3.21 19.81
C GLY A 160 -0.85 -2.96 18.73
N GLY A 161 -0.96 -1.82 18.05
CA GLY A 161 0.05 -1.44 17.06
C GLY A 161 1.43 -1.36 17.71
N ASN A 162 2.43 -1.92 17.03
CA ASN A 162 3.81 -1.86 17.51
C ASN A 162 4.70 -1.10 16.53
N THR A 163 5.52 -0.20 17.06
CA THR A 163 6.66 0.37 16.32
C THR A 163 7.95 -0.03 17.03
N SER A 164 8.89 -0.61 16.29
CA SER A 164 10.18 -1.08 16.81
C SER A 164 11.35 -0.50 16.02
N PHE A 165 12.43 -0.19 16.74
CA PHE A 165 13.72 0.26 16.19
C PHE A 165 14.79 -0.75 16.61
N LEU A 166 15.41 -1.42 15.65
CA LEU A 166 16.48 -2.40 15.88
C LEU A 166 17.82 -1.89 15.34
N ASN A 167 18.93 -2.48 15.80
CA ASN A 167 20.30 -2.11 15.42
C ASN A 167 20.60 -0.63 15.71
N THR A 168 20.98 0.15 14.70
CA THR A 168 21.29 1.59 14.83
C THR A 168 20.19 2.48 14.29
N SER A 169 19.00 1.93 14.02
CA SER A 169 17.83 2.67 13.56
C SER A 169 17.29 3.64 14.62
N THR A 170 16.57 4.68 14.20
CA THR A 170 16.13 5.76 15.11
C THR A 170 14.76 6.30 14.75
N ALA A 171 14.04 6.85 15.74
CA ALA A 171 12.83 7.63 15.49
C ALA A 171 13.10 8.97 14.79
N GLY A 172 14.36 9.38 14.65
CA GLY A 172 14.69 10.71 14.13
C GLY A 172 14.03 11.81 14.97
N SER A 173 13.16 12.59 14.35
CA SER A 173 12.30 13.59 15.00
C SER A 173 10.81 13.28 14.84
N ALA A 174 10.47 12.04 14.48
CA ALA A 174 9.09 11.59 14.40
C ALA A 174 8.40 11.64 15.78
N ARG A 175 7.08 11.80 15.77
CA ARG A 175 6.23 11.91 16.96
C ARG A 175 5.24 10.77 17.07
#